data_AF-A0A7I8K9J3-F1
#
_entry.id   AF-A0A7I8K9J3-F1
#
_cell.length_a   1.000
_cell.length_b   1.000
_cell.length_c   1.000
_cell.angle_alpha   90.00
_cell.angle_beta   90.00
_cell.angle_gamma   90.00
#
_symmetry.space_group_name_H-M   'P 1'
#
loop_
_entity.id
_entity.type
_entity.pdbx_description
1 polymer ?
#
loop_
_entity_poly.entity_id
_entity_poly.type
_entity_poly.pdbx_seq_one_letter_code
_entity_poly.pdbx_strand_id
1 'polypeptide(L)'
;MVVGVSKGFDKRLQMVGVGYRAMLEGQDLVLNLGFSHPVRMPIPTGIQIKVEDNTRIIVSGYDKCAIGEFAASIRKWRPPEPYKGKGVKYADEIVRRKEGKAGKKK
;
A
#
# COMPACT_ATOMS: atom_id res chain seq x y z
N MET A 1 6.23 -2.17 -23.12
CA MET A 1 5.47 -3.41 -23.40
C MET A 1 6.33 -4.67 -23.35
N VAL A 2 7.44 -4.78 -24.08
CA VAL A 2 8.24 -6.03 -24.17
C VAL A 2 8.70 -6.60 -22.81
N VAL A 3 9.22 -5.76 -21.91
CA VAL A 3 9.71 -6.23 -20.59
C VAL A 3 8.57 -6.71 -19.66
N GLY A 4 7.38 -6.10 -19.76
CA GLY A 4 6.25 -6.42 -18.89
C GLY A 4 5.65 -7.80 -19.14
N VAL A 5 5.63 -8.24 -20.41
CA VAL A 5 5.12 -9.57 -20.77
C VAL A 5 6.15 -10.66 -20.46
N SER A 6 7.45 -10.34 -20.55
CA SER A 6 8.52 -11.32 -20.33
C SER A 6 8.88 -11.52 -18.86
N LYS A 7 9.00 -10.44 -18.07
CA LYS A 7 9.44 -10.50 -16.67
C LYS A 7 8.33 -10.18 -15.66
N GLY A 8 7.23 -9.56 -16.11
CA GLY A 8 6.25 -8.97 -15.21
C GLY A 8 6.77 -7.72 -14.50
N PHE A 9 5.87 -7.01 -13.85
CA PHE A 9 6.20 -5.92 -12.93
C PHE A 9 5.58 -6.20 -11.57
N ASP A 10 6.32 -5.88 -10.52
CA ASP A 10 5.84 -5.90 -9.14
C ASP A 10 6.00 -4.52 -8.49
N LYS A 11 5.00 -4.13 -7.69
CA LYS A 11 5.08 -3.01 -6.76
C LYS A 11 4.79 -3.50 -5.36
N ARG A 12 5.72 -3.23 -4.45
CA ARG A 12 5.63 -3.62 -3.05
C ARG A 12 5.16 -2.44 -2.22
N LEU A 13 4.10 -2.66 -1.46
CA LEU A 13 3.52 -1.71 -0.52
C LEU A 13 3.69 -2.26 0.90
N GLN A 14 3.95 -1.34 1.83
CA GLN A 14 4.09 -1.65 3.24
C GLN A 14 3.16 -0.76 4.05
N MET A 15 2.42 -1.37 4.97
CA MET A 15 1.57 -0.68 5.93
C MET A 15 2.31 -0.50 7.24
N VAL A 16 2.24 0.71 7.78
CA VAL A 16 2.83 1.07 9.06
C VAL A 16 1.71 1.59 9.95
N GLY A 17 1.45 0.90 11.06
CA GLY A 17 0.40 1.27 11.99
C GLY A 17 -0.01 0.10 12.88
N VAL A 18 -0.48 0.42 14.09
CA VAL A 18 -1.01 -0.60 15.00
C VAL A 18 -2.43 -0.95 14.53
N GLY A 19 -2.72 -2.24 14.39
CA GLY A 19 -4.01 -2.73 13.91
C GLY A 19 -4.21 -2.64 12.38
N TYR A 20 -3.19 -2.19 11.64
CA TYR A 20 -3.27 -2.11 10.19
C TYR A 20 -3.02 -3.48 9.57
N ARG A 21 -3.93 -3.91 8.71
CA ARG A 21 -3.84 -5.21 8.04
C ARG A 21 -4.53 -5.20 6.68
N ALA A 22 -4.00 -5.99 5.77
CA ALA A 22 -4.61 -6.32 4.51
C ALA A 22 -4.98 -7.80 4.50
N MET A 23 -6.09 -8.11 3.85
CA MET A 23 -6.56 -9.46 3.63
C MET A 23 -7.10 -9.56 2.21
N LEU A 24 -6.90 -10.71 1.58
CA LEU A 24 -7.53 -11.03 0.30
C LEU A 24 -8.79 -11.85 0.59
N GLU A 25 -9.94 -11.33 0.16
CA GLU A 25 -11.23 -12.02 0.19
C GLU A 25 -11.63 -12.32 -1.26
N GLY A 26 -11.19 -13.47 -1.77
CA GLY A 26 -11.48 -13.89 -3.16
C GLY A 26 -10.88 -12.93 -4.19
N GLN A 27 -11.74 -12.10 -4.80
CA GLN A 27 -11.35 -11.08 -5.80
C GLN A 27 -11.29 -9.65 -5.22
N ASP A 28 -11.53 -9.49 -3.92
CA ASP A 28 -11.48 -8.19 -3.25
C ASP A 28 -10.28 -8.10 -2.31
N LEU A 29 -9.59 -6.95 -2.34
CA LEU A 29 -8.60 -6.58 -1.34
C LEU A 29 -9.30 -5.83 -0.20
N VAL A 30 -9.25 -6.39 1.01
CA VAL A 30 -9.82 -5.80 2.21
C VAL A 30 -8.72 -5.16 3.05
N LEU A 31 -8.86 -3.87 3.32
CA LEU A 31 -7.90 -3.05 4.03
C LEU A 31 -8.50 -2.52 5.34
N ASN A 32 -7.84 -2.85 6.44
CA ASN A 32 -8.12 -2.28 7.75
C ASN A 32 -7.05 -1.24 8.06
N LEU A 33 -7.37 0.04 7.85
CA LEU A 33 -6.43 1.17 8.03
C LEU A 33 -6.82 2.07 9.22
N GLY A 34 -7.57 1.52 10.18
CA GLY A 34 -8.09 2.26 11.33
C GLY A 34 -9.33 3.12 11.02
N PHE A 35 -10.04 2.80 9.95
CA PHE A 35 -11.41 3.27 9.72
C PHE A 35 -12.41 2.42 10.51
N SER A 36 -13.61 2.95 10.76
CA SER A 36 -14.67 2.21 11.48
C SER A 36 -15.20 1.01 10.71
N HIS A 37 -15.06 1.00 9.38
CA HIS A 37 -15.44 -0.11 8.50
C HIS A 37 -14.24 -0.54 7.65
N PRO A 38 -14.17 -1.82 7.24
CA PRO A 38 -13.14 -2.30 6.33
C PRO A 38 -13.30 -1.67 4.95
N VAL A 39 -12.19 -1.25 4.33
CA VAL A 39 -12.20 -0.74 2.95
C VAL A 39 -12.04 -1.92 2.01
N ARG A 40 -13.03 -2.17 1.16
CA ARG A 40 -12.99 -3.21 0.13
C ARG A 40 -12.64 -2.58 -1.20
N MET A 41 -11.66 -3.14 -1.90
CA MET A 41 -11.31 -2.72 -3.25
C MET A 41 -11.35 -3.92 -4.21
N PRO A 42 -12.13 -3.86 -5.29
CA PRO A 42 -12.13 -4.90 -6.30
C PRO A 42 -10.80 -4.88 -7.06
N ILE A 43 -10.26 -6.06 -7.31
CA ILE A 43 -9.02 -6.21 -8.07
C ILE A 43 -9.35 -6.12 -9.56
N PRO A 44 -8.79 -5.14 -10.30
CA PRO A 44 -9.05 -5.01 -11.72
C PRO A 44 -8.41 -6.18 -12.49
N THR A 45 -8.97 -6.49 -13.65
CA THR A 45 -8.51 -7.60 -14.49
C THR A 45 -7.04 -7.42 -14.89
N GLY A 46 -6.27 -8.49 -14.74
CA GLY A 46 -4.86 -8.49 -15.11
C GLY A 46 -3.86 -8.03 -14.06
N ILE A 47 -4.36 -7.67 -12.88
CA ILE A 47 -3.53 -7.42 -11.71
C ILE A 47 -3.70 -8.59 -10.75
N GLN A 48 -2.58 -9.14 -10.29
CA GLN A 48 -2.54 -10.12 -9.22
C GLN A 48 -2.06 -9.45 -7.94
N ILE A 49 -2.72 -9.78 -6.83
CA ILE A 49 -2.33 -9.27 -5.52
C ILE A 49 -1.93 -10.45 -4.65
N LYS A 50 -0.80 -10.31 -3.99
CA LYS A 50 -0.33 -11.24 -2.98
C LYS A 50 -0.12 -10.48 -1.68
N VAL A 51 -0.75 -10.94 -0.60
CA VAL A 51 -0.50 -10.47 0.75
C VAL A 51 0.47 -11.47 1.38
N GLU A 52 1.74 -11.10 1.52
CA GLU A 52 2.76 -11.98 2.11
C GLU A 52 2.72 -11.94 3.62
N ASP A 53 2.65 -10.71 4.15
CA ASP A 53 2.41 -10.45 5.56
C ASP A 53 1.15 -9.61 5.66
N ASN A 54 0.46 -9.64 6.80
CA ASN A 54 -0.66 -8.74 7.05
C ASN A 54 -0.31 -7.26 6.82
N THR A 55 0.98 -6.90 6.85
CA THR A 55 1.48 -5.53 6.62
C THR A 55 2.15 -5.32 5.25
N ARG A 56 2.36 -6.36 4.43
CA ARG A 56 3.05 -6.28 3.15
C ARG A 56 2.18 -6.78 2.01
N ILE A 57 1.98 -5.93 1.02
CA ILE A 57 1.16 -6.20 -0.16
C ILE A 57 2.04 -6.11 -1.40
N ILE A 58 2.00 -7.12 -2.25
CA ILE A 58 2.66 -7.16 -3.54
C ILE A 58 1.58 -7.08 -4.61
N VAL A 59 1.68 -6.06 -5.46
CA VAL A 59 0.82 -5.87 -6.63
C VAL A 59 1.65 -6.24 -7.85
N SER A 60 1.28 -7.33 -8.51
CA SER A 60 1.97 -7.87 -9.68
C SER A 60 1.08 -7.81 -10.93
N GLY A 61 1.67 -7.68 -12.10
CA GLY A 61 0.94 -7.73 -13.36
C GLY A 61 1.81 -7.51 -14.57
N TYR A 62 1.18 -7.39 -15.74
CA TYR A 62 1.86 -7.19 -17.02
C TYR A 62 1.98 -5.71 -17.44
N ASP A 63 1.01 -4.87 -17.02
CA ASP A 63 1.01 -3.45 -17.36
C ASP A 63 1.48 -2.57 -16.20
N LYS A 64 2.55 -1.82 -16.44
CA LYS A 64 3.16 -0.89 -15.48
C LYS A 64 2.21 0.27 -15.12
N CYS A 65 1.37 0.71 -16.06
CA CYS A 65 0.42 1.80 -15.80
C CYS A 65 -0.66 1.34 -14.83
N ALA A 66 -1.36 0.24 -15.17
CA ALA A 66 -2.41 -0.33 -14.32
C ALA A 66 -1.92 -0.68 -12.89
N ILE A 67 -0.74 -1.31 -12.76
CA ILE A 67 -0.14 -1.61 -11.46
C ILE A 67 0.18 -0.32 -10.68
N GLY A 68 0.67 0.70 -11.38
CA GLY A 68 1.00 1.98 -10.77
C GLY A 68 -0.22 2.72 -10.26
N GLU A 69 -1.27 2.76 -11.05
CA GLU A 69 -2.56 3.37 -10.71
C GLU A 69 -3.22 2.64 -9.55
N PHE A 70 -3.27 1.30 -9.58
CA PHE A 70 -3.87 0.52 -8.51
C PHE A 70 -3.09 0.68 -7.19
N ALA A 71 -1.77 0.65 -7.23
CA ALA A 71 -0.94 0.89 -6.05
C ALA A 71 -1.10 2.33 -5.51
N ALA A 72 -1.30 3.33 -6.38
CA ALA A 72 -1.60 4.69 -5.96
C ALA A 72 -2.98 4.80 -5.31
N SER A 73 -3.99 4.09 -5.83
CA SER A 73 -5.33 4.02 -5.25
C SER A 73 -5.32 3.42 -3.85
N ILE A 74 -4.56 2.35 -3.60
CA ILE A 74 -4.35 1.81 -2.24
C ILE A 74 -3.77 2.89 -1.32
N ARG A 75 -2.71 3.57 -1.78
CA ARG A 75 -2.00 4.59 -1.00
C ARG A 75 -2.89 5.80 -0.67
N LYS A 76 -3.80 6.18 -1.57
CA LYS A 76 -4.68 7.35 -1.44
C LYS A 76 -5.58 7.27 -0.21
N TRP A 77 -5.99 6.07 0.21
CA TRP A 77 -6.84 5.89 1.40
C TRP A 77 -6.17 6.36 2.70
N ARG A 78 -4.89 6.05 2.87
CA ARG A 78 -4.13 6.49 4.04
C ARG A 78 -2.66 6.73 3.67
N PRO A 79 -2.33 7.93 3.16
CA PRO A 79 -0.94 8.27 2.85
C PRO A 79 -0.10 8.30 4.13
N PRO A 80 1.23 8.11 4.00
CA PRO A 80 2.12 8.08 5.15
C PRO A 80 2.17 9.47 5.81
N GLU A 81 1.89 9.52 7.11
CA GLU A 81 1.88 10.78 7.85
C GLU A 81 3.31 11.33 8.07
N PRO A 82 3.49 12.66 8.11
CA PRO A 82 4.82 13.28 8.21
C PRO A 82 5.46 13.16 9.60
N TYR A 83 4.78 12.61 10.62
CA TYR A 83 5.33 12.50 11.97
C TYR A 83 5.86 11.09 12.25
N LYS A 84 4.96 10.10 12.42
CA LYS A 84 5.35 8.71 12.71
C LYS A 84 5.38 7.82 11.46
N GLY A 85 5.08 8.35 10.27
CA GLY A 85 5.07 7.57 9.03
C GLY A 85 3.98 6.51 8.97
N LYS A 86 2.92 6.59 9.80
CA LYS A 86 1.79 5.68 9.74
C LYS A 86 1.00 5.86 8.45
N GLY A 87 0.54 4.76 7.87
CA GLY A 87 -0.18 4.71 6.61
C GLY A 87 0.37 3.64 5.69
N VAL A 88 -0.02 3.72 4.41
CA VAL A 88 0.50 2.88 3.34
C VAL A 88 1.63 3.62 2.64
N LYS A 89 2.82 3.02 2.59
CA LYS A 89 3.97 3.52 1.84
C LYS A 89 4.43 2.50 0.81
N TYR A 90 5.21 2.92 -0.18
CA TYR A 90 5.98 1.96 -0.97
C TYR A 90 7.10 1.36 -0.11
N ALA A 91 7.53 0.13 -0.43
CA ALA A 91 8.54 -0.58 0.35
C ALA A 91 9.81 0.26 0.56
N ASP A 92 10.30 0.86 -0.52
CA ASP A 92 11.55 1.65 -0.55
C ASP A 92 11.33 3.16 -0.32
N GLU A 93 10.13 3.58 0.08
CA GLU A 93 9.81 5.00 0.27
C GLU A 93 10.37 5.54 1.60
N ILE A 94 11.20 6.57 1.51
CA ILE A 94 11.72 7.32 2.66
C ILE A 94 10.75 8.46 2.97
N VAL A 95 9.98 8.30 4.04
CA VAL A 95 9.04 9.34 4.53
C VAL A 95 9.82 10.37 5.35
N ARG A 96 9.80 11.64 4.92
CA ARG A 96 10.37 12.75 5.69
C ARG A 96 9.60 12.92 7.00
N ARG A 97 10.27 12.68 8.13
CA ARG A 97 9.69 12.81 9.47
C ARG A 97 9.96 14.19 10.05
N LYS A 98 8.89 14.87 10.49
CA LYS A 98 8.94 16.08 11.31
C LYS A 98 8.95 15.69 12.78
N GLU A 99 9.64 16.46 13.59
CA GLU A 99 9.60 16.30 15.04
C GLU A 99 8.18 16.56 15.56
N GLY A 100 7.66 15.60 16.33
CA GLY A 100 6.38 15.73 17.01
C GLY A 100 6.56 16.37 18.39
N LYS A 101 5.63 17.24 18.77
CA LYS A 101 5.63 18.08 20.01
C LYS A 101 6.70 19.18 19.99
N ALA A 102 6.30 20.37 19.52
CA ALA A 102 7.10 21.60 19.55
C ALA A 102 7.38 22.19 20.96
N GLY A 103 6.93 21.52 22.02
CA GLY A 103 7.00 22.04 23.40
C GLY A 103 8.21 21.61 24.22
N LYS A 104 9.10 20.76 23.70
CA LYS A 104 10.29 20.35 24.46
C LYS A 104 11.36 21.44 24.32
N LYS A 105 11.36 22.41 25.25
CA LYS A 105 12.52 23.28 25.47
C LYS A 105 13.75 22.39 25.64
N LYS A 106 14.80 22.72 24.90
CA LYS A 106 16.09 22.03 24.94
C LYS A 106 16.76 22.23 26.28
#